data_AF-A0AA96WSF3-F1
#
_entry.id   AF-A0AA96WSF3-F1
#
_cell.length_a   1.000
_cell.length_b   1.000
_cell.length_c   1.000
_cell.angle_alpha   90.00
_cell.angle_beta   90.00
_cell.angle_gamma   90.00
#
_symmetry.space_group_name_H-M   'P 1'
#
loop_
_entity.id
_entity.type
_entity.pdbx_description
1 polymer ?
#
loop_
_entity_poly.entity_id
_entity_poly.type
_entity_poly.pdbx_seq_one_letter_code
_entity_poly.pdbx_strand_id
1 'polypeptide(L)'
;MLRSMETLYYRCMMEADGKPKIGRNARCLGVRFELPSDPDVTPPRTDVDVIQVPINWVDDFGYLKPDFAQKDIYVLVKALNRKIDSTAHQATRDIQWLMERGFWGNSDHLVIVVLRNGKGLSTSLTIEDLLPHRKPAKFGGQSRDSLWQIDSHLITGDLEAIQDSLTHVSIVPRRTMTLERYEAALASTQNDWQRVE
;
A
#
# COMPACT_ATOMS: atom_id res chain seq x y z
N MET A 1 31.91 -4.12 -18.40
CA MET A 1 30.97 -3.48 -17.46
C MET A 1 29.58 -3.70 -18.03
N LEU A 2 28.89 -4.76 -17.62
CA LEU A 2 27.52 -5.02 -18.06
C LEU A 2 26.63 -3.95 -17.43
N ARG A 3 26.01 -3.07 -18.23
CA ARG A 3 24.85 -2.30 -17.76
C ARG A 3 23.85 -3.34 -17.27
N SER A 4 23.53 -3.35 -15.97
CA SER A 4 22.34 -4.05 -15.51
C SER A 4 21.19 -3.52 -16.35
N MET A 5 20.41 -4.39 -16.99
CA MET A 5 19.21 -3.92 -17.69
C MET A 5 18.31 -3.26 -16.64
N GLU A 6 18.14 -1.95 -16.77
CA GLU A 6 17.24 -1.16 -15.93
C GLU A 6 15.85 -1.78 -16.05
N THR A 7 15.32 -2.30 -14.94
CA THR A 7 13.96 -2.85 -14.94
C THR A 7 13.00 -1.69 -14.80
N LEU A 8 12.17 -1.46 -15.81
CA LEU A 8 11.20 -0.37 -15.81
C LEU A 8 9.82 -0.87 -15.36
N TYR A 9 9.11 -0.05 -14.60
CA TYR A 9 7.73 -0.28 -14.21
C TYR A 9 6.83 0.75 -14.85
N TYR A 10 5.73 0.28 -15.45
CA TYR A 10 4.80 1.09 -16.22
C TYR A 10 3.46 1.23 -15.52
N ARG A 11 2.89 2.44 -15.53
CA ARG A 11 1.54 2.70 -15.01
C ARG A 11 0.90 3.87 -15.74
N CYS A 12 -0.40 3.76 -16.00
CA CYS A 12 -1.19 4.87 -16.53
C CYS A 12 -1.76 5.69 -15.38
N MET A 13 -1.50 7.00 -15.38
CA MET A 13 -1.94 7.93 -14.33
C MET A 13 -2.37 9.26 -14.94
N MET A 14 -3.35 9.88 -14.29
CA MET A 14 -3.74 11.26 -14.56
C MET A 14 -2.52 12.16 -14.42
N GLU A 15 -2.46 13.18 -15.27
CA GLU A 15 -1.42 14.18 -15.26
C GLU A 15 -1.91 15.45 -14.57
N ALA A 16 -1.04 16.06 -13.77
CA ALA A 16 -1.20 17.39 -13.22
C ALA A 16 0.16 18.07 -13.27
N ASP A 17 0.22 19.27 -13.87
CA ASP A 17 1.44 20.08 -13.96
C ASP A 17 2.65 19.33 -14.56
N GLY A 18 2.39 18.51 -15.60
CA GLY A 18 3.42 17.74 -16.29
C GLY A 18 3.96 16.53 -15.52
N LYS A 19 3.31 16.13 -14.41
CA LYS A 19 3.70 15.01 -13.54
C LYS A 19 2.53 14.07 -13.27
N PRO A 20 2.78 12.85 -12.76
CA PRO A 20 1.69 12.02 -12.25
C PRO A 20 0.93 12.74 -11.13
N LYS A 21 -0.38 12.80 -11.25
CA LYS A 21 -1.25 13.41 -10.23
C LYS A 21 -1.25 12.54 -8.97
N ILE A 22 -0.89 13.12 -7.83
CA ILE A 22 -0.97 12.46 -6.52
C ILE A 22 -2.44 12.34 -6.08
N GLY A 23 -2.81 11.23 -5.46
CA GLY A 23 -4.12 11.09 -4.81
C GLY A 23 -4.62 9.64 -4.62
N ARG A 24 -5.66 9.51 -3.78
CA ARG A 24 -6.27 8.23 -3.36
C ARG A 24 -7.24 7.66 -4.40
N ASN A 25 -6.78 7.42 -5.63
CA ASN A 25 -7.60 6.77 -6.64
C ASN A 25 -6.79 5.89 -7.60
N ALA A 26 -7.49 5.01 -8.31
CA ALA A 26 -6.88 4.03 -9.23
C ALA A 26 -6.08 4.64 -10.39
N ARG A 27 -6.28 5.94 -10.66
CA ARG A 27 -5.70 6.69 -11.78
C ARG A 27 -4.64 7.69 -11.29
N CYS A 28 -4.30 7.71 -10.00
CA CYS A 28 -3.32 8.61 -9.42
C CYS A 28 -2.06 7.85 -9.01
N LEU A 29 -1.01 8.62 -8.71
CA LEU A 29 0.12 8.21 -7.90
C LEU A 29 -0.34 8.18 -6.42
N GLY A 30 -0.83 7.01 -6.00
CA GLY A 30 -1.43 6.80 -4.70
C GLY A 30 -2.29 5.54 -4.69
N VAL A 31 -2.89 5.23 -3.54
CA VAL A 31 -3.65 3.99 -3.34
C VAL A 31 -5.09 4.26 -2.92
N ARG A 32 -5.98 3.37 -3.33
CA ARG A 32 -7.33 3.27 -2.79
C ARG A 32 -7.31 2.39 -1.56
N PHE A 33 -8.03 2.82 -0.54
CA PHE A 33 -8.34 1.98 0.60
C PHE A 33 -9.77 2.26 1.01
N GLU A 34 -10.34 1.27 1.69
CA GLU A 34 -11.62 1.38 2.37
C GLU A 34 -11.38 0.80 3.75
N LEU A 35 -11.93 1.47 4.77
CA LEU A 35 -11.91 0.89 6.10
C LEU A 35 -12.88 -0.28 6.10
N PRO A 36 -12.44 -1.48 6.52
CA PRO A 36 -13.32 -2.63 6.56
C PRO A 36 -14.48 -2.34 7.51
N SER A 37 -15.71 -2.38 7.00
CA SER A 37 -16.92 -2.39 7.83
C SER A 37 -17.11 -3.75 8.53
N ASP A 38 -16.51 -4.79 7.97
CA ASP A 38 -16.47 -6.17 8.48
C ASP A 38 -15.06 -6.73 8.22
N PRO A 39 -14.34 -7.25 9.24
CA PRO A 39 -12.97 -7.75 9.09
C PRO A 39 -12.84 -9.02 8.24
N ASP A 40 -13.92 -9.77 8.05
CA ASP A 40 -13.93 -10.97 7.21
C ASP A 40 -14.32 -10.64 5.76
N VAL A 41 -14.66 -9.38 5.46
CA VAL A 41 -14.99 -8.90 4.11
C VAL A 41 -13.89 -7.99 3.58
N THR A 42 -13.15 -8.48 2.59
CA THR A 42 -12.25 -7.60 1.82
C THR A 42 -13.09 -6.70 0.91
N PRO A 43 -12.98 -5.36 1.01
CA PRO A 43 -13.76 -4.48 0.16
C PRO A 43 -13.35 -4.66 -1.31
N PRO A 44 -14.30 -4.61 -2.27
CA PRO A 44 -14.07 -5.06 -3.64
C PRO A 44 -13.12 -4.16 -4.47
N ARG A 45 -12.62 -3.03 -3.94
CA ARG A 45 -11.91 -2.01 -4.73
C ARG A 45 -10.75 -1.31 -4.01
N THR A 46 -10.04 -2.00 -3.11
CA THR A 46 -8.84 -1.45 -2.46
C THR A 46 -7.54 -1.89 -3.15
N ASP A 47 -6.55 -1.01 -3.11
CA ASP A 47 -5.18 -1.29 -3.55
C ASP A 47 -4.31 -1.75 -2.36
N VAL A 48 -4.73 -1.44 -1.12
CA VAL A 48 -4.04 -1.81 0.11
C VAL A 48 -5.04 -2.26 1.18
N ASP A 49 -4.56 -3.10 2.10
CA ASP A 49 -5.30 -3.41 3.32
C ASP A 49 -4.87 -2.44 4.43
N VAL A 50 -5.85 -1.95 5.18
CA VAL A 50 -5.65 -0.98 6.26
C VAL A 50 -6.33 -1.41 7.54
N ILE A 51 -5.79 -0.96 8.66
CA ILE A 51 -6.41 -1.07 9.99
C ILE A 51 -6.38 0.28 10.70
N GLN A 52 -7.27 0.44 11.67
CA GLN A 52 -7.17 1.52 12.64
C GLN A 52 -6.52 1.02 13.92
N VAL A 53 -5.52 1.75 14.41
CA VAL A 53 -4.83 1.46 15.67
C VAL A 53 -4.72 2.73 16.52
N PRO A 54 -4.63 2.61 17.85
CA PRO A 54 -4.24 3.71 18.71
C PRO A 54 -2.94 4.37 18.26
N ILE A 55 -2.86 5.69 18.26
CA ILE A 55 -1.64 6.42 17.83
C ILE A 55 -0.39 6.02 18.61
N ASN A 56 -0.52 5.65 19.88
CA ASN A 56 0.60 5.21 20.72
C ASN A 56 1.14 3.81 20.34
N TRP A 57 0.52 3.13 19.37
CA TRP A 57 1.01 1.89 18.77
C TRP A 57 1.97 2.16 17.60
N VAL A 58 2.09 3.41 17.18
CA VAL A 58 2.94 3.86 16.08
C VAL A 58 4.16 4.58 16.67
N ASP A 59 5.31 4.43 16.04
CA ASP A 59 6.53 5.16 16.39
C ASP A 59 6.53 6.61 15.88
N ASP A 60 7.51 7.39 16.34
CA ASP A 60 7.63 8.80 15.96
C ASP A 60 7.93 8.97 14.45
N PHE A 61 8.30 7.88 13.78
CA PHE A 61 8.49 7.84 12.34
C PHE A 61 7.24 7.34 11.60
N GLY A 62 6.16 6.94 12.26
CA GLY A 62 4.95 6.45 11.59
C GLY A 62 4.94 4.95 11.30
N TYR A 63 5.81 4.13 11.90
CA TYR A 63 5.77 2.66 11.78
C TYR A 63 5.00 2.02 12.93
N LEU A 64 4.27 0.94 12.65
CA LEU A 64 3.62 0.14 13.70
C LEU A 64 4.67 -0.56 14.57
N LYS A 65 4.56 -0.45 15.90
CA LYS A 65 5.44 -1.12 16.88
C LYS A 65 4.72 -2.30 17.52
N PRO A 66 5.31 -3.52 17.58
CA PRO A 66 6.51 -3.93 16.86
C PRO A 66 6.21 -4.17 15.37
N ASP A 67 7.26 -4.20 14.55
CA ASP A 67 7.14 -4.57 13.15
C ASP A 67 6.79 -6.05 13.05
N PHE A 68 5.56 -6.33 12.66
CA PHE A 68 5.02 -7.68 12.65
C PHE A 68 5.28 -8.40 11.34
N ALA A 69 5.58 -9.69 11.44
CA ALA A 69 5.45 -10.56 10.28
C ALA A 69 3.97 -10.60 9.83
N GLN A 70 3.72 -10.78 8.54
CA GLN A 70 2.38 -10.80 7.95
C GLN A 70 1.38 -11.72 8.70
N LYS A 71 1.85 -12.88 9.19
CA LYS A 71 1.05 -13.83 9.98
C LYS A 71 0.57 -13.25 11.32
N ASP A 72 1.36 -12.38 11.95
CA ASP A 72 1.07 -11.78 13.25
C ASP A 72 0.11 -10.58 13.10
N ILE A 73 0.17 -9.90 11.95
CA ILE A 73 -0.78 -8.83 11.59
C ILE A 73 -2.22 -9.37 11.53
N TYR A 74 -2.42 -10.57 10.96
CA TYR A 74 -3.75 -11.20 10.91
C TYR A 74 -4.33 -11.46 12.30
N VAL A 75 -3.50 -11.91 13.24
CA VAL A 75 -3.88 -12.10 14.65
C VAL A 75 -4.25 -10.76 15.27
N LEU A 76 -3.46 -9.73 15.02
CA LEU A 76 -3.72 -8.37 15.51
C LEU A 76 -5.03 -7.79 14.98
N VAL A 77 -5.32 -7.94 13.68
CA VAL A 77 -6.59 -7.50 13.07
C VAL A 77 -7.77 -8.22 13.73
N LYS A 78 -7.68 -9.54 13.90
CA LYS A 78 -8.73 -10.31 14.59
C LYS A 78 -8.92 -9.87 16.04
N ALA A 79 -7.83 -9.65 16.76
CA ALA A 79 -7.86 -9.23 18.16
C ALA A 79 -8.51 -7.85 18.34
N LEU A 80 -8.15 -6.88 17.49
CA LEU A 80 -8.73 -5.53 17.51
C LEU A 80 -10.24 -5.55 17.25
N ASN A 81 -10.68 -6.29 16.22
CA ASN A 81 -12.11 -6.35 15.88
C ASN A 81 -12.94 -7.12 16.93
N ARG A 82 -12.38 -8.15 17.58
CA ARG A 82 -13.04 -8.86 18.69
C ARG A 82 -13.19 -8.02 19.95
N LYS A 83 -12.32 -7.02 20.16
CA LYS A 83 -12.42 -6.11 21.31
C LYS A 83 -13.69 -5.25 21.27
N ILE A 84 -14.33 -5.13 20.10
CA ILE A 84 -15.61 -4.44 19.88
C ILE A 84 -16.81 -5.31 20.30
N ASP A 85 -16.63 -6.63 20.42
CA ASP A 85 -17.70 -7.61 20.69
C ASP A 85 -17.35 -8.48 21.92
N SER A 86 -17.32 -7.86 23.10
CA SER A 86 -16.71 -8.45 24.29
C SER A 86 -17.66 -9.37 25.08
N THR A 87 -17.61 -10.69 24.84
CA THR A 87 -18.01 -11.71 25.85
C THR A 87 -17.23 -13.04 25.84
N ALA A 88 -16.24 -13.29 24.94
CA ALA A 88 -15.64 -14.63 24.81
C ALA A 88 -14.23 -14.80 25.43
N HIS A 89 -14.00 -15.95 26.10
CA HIS A 89 -12.72 -16.37 26.72
C HIS A 89 -11.50 -16.37 25.78
N GLN A 90 -11.71 -16.50 24.46
CA GLN A 90 -10.63 -16.44 23.47
C GLN A 90 -10.06 -15.02 23.31
N ALA A 91 -10.87 -13.98 23.51
CA ALA A 91 -10.42 -12.59 23.46
C ALA A 91 -9.35 -12.29 24.52
N THR A 92 -9.41 -12.97 25.67
CA THR A 92 -8.45 -12.80 26.77
C THR A 92 -7.03 -13.19 26.37
N ARG A 93 -6.84 -14.26 25.57
CA ARG A 93 -5.52 -14.69 25.11
C ARG A 93 -4.92 -13.74 24.07
N ASP A 94 -5.73 -13.31 23.12
CA ASP A 94 -5.31 -12.38 22.06
C ASP A 94 -4.95 -11.00 22.67
N ILE A 95 -5.75 -10.52 23.64
CA ILE A 95 -5.47 -9.29 24.39
C ILE A 95 -4.19 -9.42 25.23
N GLN A 96 -3.99 -10.55 25.91
CA GLN A 96 -2.78 -10.80 26.69
C GLN A 96 -1.54 -10.84 25.80
N TRP A 97 -1.62 -11.46 24.62
CA TRP A 97 -0.55 -11.49 23.62
C TRP A 97 -0.17 -10.09 23.11
N LEU A 98 -1.15 -9.19 22.95
CA LEU A 98 -0.94 -7.78 22.62
C LEU A 98 -0.26 -7.03 23.77
N MET A 99 -0.76 -7.19 25.00
CA MET A 99 -0.21 -6.55 26.20
C MET A 99 1.27 -6.93 26.42
N GLU A 100 1.61 -8.21 26.31
CA GLU A 100 3.00 -8.70 26.41
C GLU A 100 3.95 -8.09 25.37
N ARG A 101 3.42 -7.57 24.25
CA ARG A 101 4.18 -6.92 23.17
C ARG A 101 4.20 -5.40 23.26
N GLY A 102 3.74 -4.83 24.36
CA GLY A 102 3.78 -3.39 24.59
C GLY A 102 2.57 -2.63 24.05
N PHE A 103 1.54 -3.32 23.56
CA PHE A 103 0.28 -2.69 23.14
C PHE A 103 -0.59 -2.38 24.34
N TRP A 104 -0.19 -1.34 25.07
CA TRP A 104 -0.91 -0.82 26.22
C TRP A 104 -1.74 0.40 25.83
N GLY A 105 -2.87 0.56 26.52
CA GLY A 105 -3.69 1.77 26.43
C GLY A 105 -4.68 1.75 25.28
N ASN A 106 -5.86 2.31 25.58
CA ASN A 106 -6.75 2.83 24.56
C ASN A 106 -6.34 4.30 24.33
N SER A 107 -6.22 4.70 23.07
CA SER A 107 -6.16 6.11 22.69
C SER A 107 -7.46 6.43 21.98
N ASP A 108 -8.08 7.55 22.33
CA ASP A 108 -9.24 8.08 21.59
C ASP A 108 -8.82 8.58 20.18
N HIS A 109 -7.51 8.77 19.98
CA HIS A 109 -6.92 9.09 18.69
C HIS A 109 -6.46 7.81 18.00
N LEU A 110 -7.21 7.40 16.99
CA LEU A 110 -6.88 6.31 16.09
C LEU A 110 -6.22 6.85 14.82
N VAL A 111 -5.28 6.09 14.29
CA VAL A 111 -4.66 6.34 12.98
C VAL A 111 -4.80 5.14 12.07
N ILE A 112 -4.86 5.43 10.77
CA ILE A 112 -4.92 4.40 9.73
C ILE A 112 -3.51 3.95 9.41
N VAL A 113 -3.31 2.63 9.47
CA VAL A 113 -2.05 1.96 9.17
C VAL A 113 -2.25 1.05 7.96
N VAL A 114 -1.35 1.15 6.99
CA VAL A 114 -1.26 0.31 5.80
C VAL A 114 -0.41 -0.91 6.11
N LEU A 115 -0.95 -2.08 5.83
CA LEU A 115 -0.31 -3.36 6.14
C LEU A 115 0.73 -3.72 5.08
N ARG A 116 1.90 -4.18 5.53
CA ARG A 116 2.86 -4.84 4.63
C ARG A 116 2.39 -6.28 4.36
N ASN A 117 1.61 -6.46 3.30
CA ASN A 117 1.07 -7.77 2.93
C ASN A 117 1.09 -8.07 1.42
N GLY A 118 1.95 -7.36 0.68
CA GLY A 118 2.09 -7.53 -0.76
C GLY A 118 1.09 -6.74 -1.60
N LYS A 119 0.15 -6.02 -1.00
CA LYS A 119 -0.76 -5.12 -1.70
C LYS A 119 -0.22 -3.69 -1.73
N GLY A 120 -0.40 -2.99 -2.85
CA GLY A 120 0.10 -1.64 -3.06
C GLY A 120 -0.26 -1.05 -4.42
N LEU A 121 0.50 -0.05 -4.84
CA LEU A 121 0.33 0.61 -6.13
C LEU A 121 0.71 -0.34 -7.28
N SER A 122 -0.29 -0.78 -8.05
CA SER A 122 -0.09 -1.65 -9.22
C SER A 122 0.73 -1.02 -10.35
N THR A 123 1.68 -1.77 -10.90
CA THR A 123 2.44 -1.43 -12.10
C THR A 123 2.60 -2.68 -12.99
N SER A 124 3.02 -2.49 -14.24
CA SER A 124 3.30 -3.55 -15.20
C SER A 124 4.78 -3.56 -15.58
N LEU A 125 5.31 -4.73 -15.97
CA LEU A 125 6.69 -4.86 -16.47
C LEU A 125 6.85 -4.39 -17.92
N THR A 126 5.76 -4.35 -18.68
CA THR A 126 5.73 -3.88 -20.06
C THR A 126 4.49 -3.01 -20.31
N ILE A 127 4.48 -2.29 -21.43
CA ILE A 127 3.33 -1.50 -21.87
C ILE A 127 2.22 -2.44 -22.35
N GLU A 128 2.58 -3.57 -22.95
CA GLU A 128 1.69 -4.62 -23.47
C GLU A 128 0.84 -5.22 -22.36
N ASP A 129 1.43 -5.40 -21.18
CA ASP A 129 0.79 -6.00 -20.00
C ASP A 129 -0.22 -5.09 -19.30
N LEU A 130 -0.27 -3.79 -19.65
CA LEU A 130 -1.28 -2.90 -19.09
C LEU A 130 -2.67 -3.29 -19.57
N LEU A 131 -3.63 -3.26 -18.65
CA LEU A 131 -5.04 -3.53 -18.94
C LEU A 131 -5.53 -2.61 -20.09
N PRO A 132 -6.21 -3.15 -21.14
CA PRO A 132 -6.58 -2.36 -22.32
C PRO A 132 -7.37 -1.08 -22.01
N HIS A 133 -8.26 -1.13 -21.01
CA HIS A 133 -9.04 0.04 -20.58
C HIS A 133 -8.23 1.09 -19.80
N ARG A 134 -7.05 0.74 -19.29
CA ARG A 134 -6.12 1.65 -18.60
C ARG A 134 -5.02 2.18 -19.50
N LYS A 135 -4.72 1.47 -20.58
CA LYS A 135 -3.69 1.81 -21.57
C LYS A 135 -4.13 2.97 -22.49
N PRO A 136 -3.26 3.92 -22.87
CA PRO A 136 -3.60 4.99 -23.80
C PRO A 136 -3.88 4.49 -25.22
N ALA A 137 -4.66 5.25 -25.99
CA ALA A 137 -5.02 4.91 -27.38
C ALA A 137 -3.82 4.70 -28.29
N LYS A 138 -2.75 5.49 -28.14
CA LYS A 138 -1.51 5.36 -28.93
C LYS A 138 -0.79 4.01 -28.74
N PHE A 139 -1.06 3.32 -27.63
CA PHE A 139 -0.53 1.99 -27.34
C PHE A 139 -1.60 0.89 -27.48
N GLY A 140 -2.71 1.16 -28.18
CA GLY A 140 -3.78 0.18 -28.43
C GLY A 140 -4.79 0.01 -27.29
N GLY A 141 -4.90 0.98 -26.37
CA GLY A 141 -5.91 0.99 -25.32
C GLY A 141 -7.03 2.04 -25.50
N GLN A 142 -7.74 2.35 -24.43
CA GLN A 142 -8.88 3.29 -24.44
C GLN A 142 -8.77 4.43 -23.40
N SER A 143 -7.72 4.43 -22.59
CA SER A 143 -7.54 5.40 -21.52
C SER A 143 -7.17 6.78 -22.06
N ARG A 144 -7.59 7.80 -21.31
CA ARG A 144 -7.19 9.20 -21.50
C ARG A 144 -6.03 9.62 -20.59
N ASP A 145 -5.58 8.72 -19.72
CA ASP A 145 -4.46 8.97 -18.81
C ASP A 145 -3.12 8.91 -19.55
N SER A 146 -2.13 9.64 -19.04
CA SER A 146 -0.76 9.56 -19.54
C SER A 146 -0.12 8.24 -19.07
N LEU A 147 0.76 7.68 -19.92
CA LEU A 147 1.59 6.54 -19.54
C LEU A 147 2.89 7.05 -18.90
N TRP A 148 3.26 6.45 -17.78
CA TRP A 148 4.45 6.76 -17.03
C TRP A 148 5.30 5.51 -16.82
N GLN A 149 6.60 5.69 -16.75
CA GLN A 149 7.57 4.67 -16.38
C GLN A 149 8.44 5.15 -15.23
N ILE A 150 8.92 4.23 -14.40
CA ILE A 150 9.92 4.48 -13.36
C ILE A 150 10.96 3.36 -13.36
N ASP A 151 12.22 3.70 -13.11
CA ASP A 151 13.28 2.72 -12.87
C ASP A 151 13.07 2.04 -11.52
N SER A 152 13.10 0.71 -11.49
CA SER A 152 12.94 -0.08 -10.26
C SER A 152 13.94 0.29 -9.17
N HIS A 153 15.13 0.77 -9.54
CA HIS A 153 16.17 1.20 -8.60
C HIS A 153 15.79 2.48 -7.83
N LEU A 154 14.79 3.23 -8.28
CA LEU A 154 14.27 4.42 -7.61
C LEU A 154 13.19 4.07 -6.56
N ILE A 155 12.69 2.83 -6.56
CA ILE A 155 11.77 2.32 -5.53
C ILE A 155 12.58 1.91 -4.29
N THR A 156 12.84 2.88 -3.42
CA THR A 156 13.72 2.74 -2.26
C THR A 156 13.09 3.27 -0.96
N GLY A 157 13.86 3.24 0.14
CA GLY A 157 13.42 3.78 1.44
C GLY A 157 12.24 3.00 2.03
N ASP A 158 11.10 3.70 2.17
CA ASP A 158 9.85 3.16 2.70
C ASP A 158 9.10 2.25 1.73
N LEU A 159 9.54 2.18 0.47
CA LEU A 159 8.90 1.39 -0.57
C LEU A 159 9.73 0.16 -0.92
N GLU A 160 9.04 -0.88 -1.36
CA GLU A 160 9.64 -2.01 -2.07
C GLU A 160 8.73 -2.40 -3.25
N ALA A 161 9.31 -2.94 -4.31
CA ALA A 161 8.57 -3.48 -5.44
C ALA A 161 8.53 -5.01 -5.34
N ILE A 162 7.33 -5.58 -5.38
CA ILE A 162 7.11 -7.02 -5.35
C ILE A 162 6.45 -7.44 -6.66
N GLN A 163 7.15 -8.27 -7.42
CA GLN A 163 6.55 -8.93 -8.57
C GLN A 163 5.64 -10.07 -8.08
N ASP A 164 4.34 -9.87 -8.13
CA ASP A 164 3.34 -10.85 -7.64
C ASP A 164 2.82 -11.78 -8.74
N SER A 165 3.10 -11.49 -10.01
CA SER A 165 2.85 -12.37 -11.14
C SER A 165 3.86 -12.14 -12.27
N LEU A 166 3.76 -12.90 -13.37
CA LEU A 166 4.67 -12.78 -14.50
C LEU A 166 4.70 -11.38 -15.13
N THR A 167 3.64 -10.59 -14.97
CA THR A 167 3.46 -9.31 -15.67
C THR A 167 3.16 -8.13 -14.73
N HIS A 168 2.81 -8.40 -13.48
CA HIS A 168 2.37 -7.41 -12.51
C HIS A 168 3.37 -7.26 -11.36
N VAL A 169 3.59 -6.00 -10.98
CA VAL A 169 4.42 -5.60 -9.85
C VAL A 169 3.59 -4.68 -8.97
N SER A 170 3.65 -4.89 -7.67
CA SER A 170 3.06 -4.01 -6.67
C SER A 170 4.15 -3.19 -6.00
N ILE A 171 4.04 -1.86 -6.00
CA ILE A 171 4.88 -0.99 -5.17
C ILE A 171 4.21 -0.88 -3.80
N VAL A 172 4.79 -1.52 -2.80
CA VAL A 172 4.19 -1.76 -1.48
C VAL A 172 4.98 -1.04 -0.38
N PRO A 173 4.39 -0.82 0.81
CA PRO A 173 5.17 -0.38 1.96
C PRO A 173 6.17 -1.46 2.39
N ARG A 174 7.43 -1.09 2.64
CA ARG A 174 8.49 -2.00 3.12
C ARG A 174 8.29 -2.45 4.57
N ARG A 175 7.51 -1.68 5.34
CA ARG A 175 7.14 -1.92 6.75
C ARG A 175 5.71 -1.49 6.95
N THR A 176 5.01 -2.13 7.88
CA THR A 176 3.65 -1.68 8.26
C THR A 176 3.75 -0.26 8.85
N MET A 177 3.06 0.70 8.22
CA MET A 177 3.24 2.14 8.50
C MET A 177 1.93 2.91 8.36
N THR A 178 1.86 4.14 8.87
CA THR A 178 0.68 4.99 8.68
C THR A 178 0.40 5.20 7.20
N LEU A 179 -0.89 5.37 6.88
CA LEU A 179 -1.32 5.73 5.53
C LEU A 179 -0.64 7.01 5.04
N GLU A 180 -0.56 8.03 5.90
CA GLU A 180 0.11 9.29 5.59
C GLU A 180 1.59 9.08 5.20
N ARG A 181 2.33 8.23 5.93
CA ARG A 181 3.72 7.92 5.59
C ARG A 181 3.83 7.20 4.25
N TYR A 182 2.98 6.21 4.00
CA TYR A 182 3.00 5.48 2.73
C TYR A 182 2.65 6.39 1.55
N GLU A 183 1.69 7.29 1.71
CA GLU A 183 1.34 8.28 0.69
C GLU A 183 2.45 9.29 0.44
N ALA A 184 3.12 9.75 1.50
CA ALA A 184 4.29 10.61 1.39
C ALA A 184 5.45 9.91 0.64
N ALA A 185 5.66 8.61 0.90
CA ALA A 185 6.66 7.80 0.21
C ALA A 185 6.32 7.60 -1.27
N LEU A 186 5.05 7.35 -1.62
CA LEU A 186 4.63 7.31 -3.03
C LEU A 186 4.81 8.68 -3.69
N ALA A 187 4.39 9.75 -3.03
CA ALA A 187 4.53 11.12 -3.54
C ALA A 187 6.00 11.53 -3.74
N SER A 188 6.94 11.05 -2.91
CA SER A 188 8.35 11.38 -3.09
C SER A 188 8.93 10.82 -4.40
N THR A 189 8.32 9.76 -4.96
CA THR A 189 8.71 9.23 -6.27
C THR A 189 8.22 10.06 -7.45
N GLN A 190 7.37 11.07 -7.24
CA GLN A 190 6.66 11.77 -8.33
C GLN A 190 7.59 12.30 -9.43
N ASN A 191 8.79 12.78 -9.07
CA ASN A 191 9.76 13.32 -10.03
C ASN A 191 10.58 12.25 -10.75
N ASP A 192 10.55 11.01 -10.25
CA ASP A 192 11.26 9.87 -10.82
C ASP A 192 10.45 9.20 -11.94
N TRP A 193 9.15 9.50 -12.02
CA TRP A 193 8.29 9.05 -13.09
C TRP A 193 8.52 9.85 -14.37
N GLN A 194 8.88 9.15 -15.42
CA GLN A 194 9.08 9.69 -16.75
C GLN A 194 7.87 9.40 -17.62
N ARG A 195 7.41 10.41 -18.35
CA ARG A 195 6.31 10.25 -19.31
C ARG A 195 6.78 9.41 -20.49
N VAL A 196 5.96 8.44 -20.91
CA VAL A 196 6.22 7.64 -22.11
C VAL A 196 5.42 8.24 -23.28
N GLU A 197 6.14 8.69 -24.31
CA GLU A 197 5.59 9.29 -25.54
C GLU A 197 5.16 8.25 -26.58
#